data_AF-A0A0D1ZXQ3-F1
#
_entry.id   AF-A0A0D1ZXQ3-F1
#
_cell.length_a   1.000
_cell.length_b   1.000
_cell.length_c   1.000
_cell.angle_alpha   90.00
_cell.angle_beta   90.00
_cell.angle_gamma   90.00
#
_symmetry.space_group_name_H-M   'P 1'
#
loop_
_entity.id
_entity.type
_entity.pdbx_description
1 polymer ?
#
loop_
_entity_poly.entity_id
_entity_poly.type
_entity_poly.pdbx_seq_one_letter_code
_entity_poly.pdbx_strand_id
1 'polypeptide(L)'
;MRLLPDHQRTAVLDSICTYVQTNTNFQVPDCDLHIQVIPGATEGLYGWVAANYLLGGFDYPQDHDHGKGHHTYGFLDMGGASAQIAFAPNATEAEKHANDLTLLRLRTLDGSPQEHRVFVTTWLGFGANEARRRYVDALKESVGPQAKELPDPCLPTGLKATLAGTPIVPGSPEEAGHEPHLLGTGKFDECIRQTYPLLEKDKPCNDNPCLLGGTHVPAIDFEVNHFVGVSEYWHTTHSIFEMDHDNKAYDFHTYQTRINAFCSQPWEDIVAGVEKHKWGKKVDEKTAEEVCFKASWLINMLHEGIGVPRVGLEMAKGGSGRNETTKQLIEGAKSKGFLDPFQAVDKIEGTEVSWTLGKMVLYAASQIPPSHDDLPVGFGSNIPGVALPKDFQQPGGSSFNLPDDLTDHGFSDETDFPSTVEGEEVDWHEALFRDSPRRIPGFLLFMLILVFLVFLLCGRERRATLISKTRRILGLGKGSPLLGGRLGKYDRVMRDDPEAAGEFELGDGTYDDDSDDEGSVGATSSRAAKVPGWATPTMEGGVGGLASPGKGLGLGIKPFGVQGVVSRTESRERLSRSGSPRAGFRTSKDALD
;
A
#
# COMPACT_ATOMS: atom_id res chain seq x y z
N MET A 1 1.56 -3.38 19.84
CA MET A 1 1.12 -2.96 21.19
C MET A 1 0.43 -4.08 22.01
N ARG A 2 -0.29 -5.03 21.40
CA ARG A 2 -0.98 -6.12 22.14
C ARG A 2 -0.03 -7.04 22.94
N LEU A 3 1.20 -7.23 22.46
CA LEU A 3 2.23 -8.06 23.11
C LEU A 3 2.94 -7.36 24.29
N LEU A 4 2.71 -6.06 24.50
CA LEU A 4 3.33 -5.32 25.61
C LEU A 4 2.54 -5.49 26.91
N PRO A 5 3.21 -5.54 28.07
CA PRO A 5 2.55 -5.46 29.37
C PRO A 5 1.71 -4.19 29.50
N ASP A 6 0.58 -4.30 30.21
CA ASP A 6 -0.43 -3.23 30.31
C ASP A 6 0.15 -1.88 30.74
N HIS A 7 1.02 -1.87 31.76
CA HIS A 7 1.66 -0.63 32.24
C HIS A 7 2.52 0.07 31.17
N GLN A 8 3.22 -0.70 30.34
CA GLN A 8 4.04 -0.13 29.25
C GLN A 8 3.14 0.38 28.12
N ARG A 9 2.08 -0.39 27.82
CA ARG A 9 1.11 -0.03 26.79
C ARG A 9 0.41 1.29 27.14
N THR A 10 -0.12 1.42 28.35
CA THR A 10 -0.76 2.66 28.82
C THR A 10 0.20 3.84 28.81
N ALA A 11 1.42 3.68 29.34
CA ALA A 11 2.41 4.76 29.34
C ALA A 11 2.74 5.28 27.92
N VAL A 12 2.79 4.39 26.93
CA VAL A 12 3.00 4.78 25.52
C VAL A 12 1.77 5.51 24.96
N LEU A 13 0.55 5.01 25.20
CA LEU A 13 -0.69 5.65 24.72
C LEU A 13 -0.87 7.05 25.31
N ASP A 14 -0.66 7.22 26.61
CA ASP A 14 -0.75 8.51 27.31
C ASP A 14 0.26 9.52 26.74
N SER A 15 1.48 9.04 26.46
CA SER A 15 2.53 9.85 25.84
C SER A 15 2.15 10.29 24.42
N ILE A 16 1.55 9.40 23.62
CA ILE A 16 1.06 9.71 22.27
C ILE A 16 -0.07 10.74 22.34
N CYS A 17 -1.06 10.53 23.22
CA CYS A 17 -2.16 11.47 23.44
C CYS A 17 -1.65 12.86 23.80
N THR A 18 -0.80 12.95 24.82
CA THR A 18 -0.22 14.22 25.27
C THR A 18 0.55 14.90 24.13
N TYR A 19 1.35 14.12 23.39
CA TYR A 19 2.12 14.65 22.28
C TYR A 19 1.22 15.21 21.17
N VAL A 20 0.19 14.46 20.75
CA VAL A 20 -0.73 14.88 19.68
C VAL A 20 -1.49 16.13 20.09
N GLN A 21 -2.05 16.17 21.30
CA GLN A 21 -2.78 17.34 21.80
C GLN A 21 -1.89 18.59 21.95
N THR A 22 -0.61 18.42 22.32
CA THR A 22 0.30 19.56 22.59
C THR A 22 0.97 20.09 21.32
N ASN A 23 1.25 19.22 20.35
CA ASN A 23 2.11 19.55 19.19
C ASN A 23 1.34 19.63 17.86
N THR A 24 0.03 19.35 17.86
CA THR A 24 -0.79 19.38 16.65
C THR A 24 -2.11 20.08 16.91
N ASN A 25 -2.78 20.48 15.84
CA ASN A 25 -4.14 21.00 15.89
C ASN A 25 -5.19 19.92 15.55
N PHE A 26 -4.81 18.63 15.62
CA PHE A 26 -5.75 17.55 15.38
C PHE A 26 -6.79 17.49 16.51
N GLN A 27 -8.04 17.25 16.13
CA GLN A 27 -9.13 17.14 17.09
C GLN A 27 -9.08 15.77 17.76
N VAL A 28 -8.55 15.74 18.98
CA VAL A 28 -8.48 14.56 19.84
C VAL A 28 -9.07 14.89 21.22
N PRO A 29 -10.39 15.17 21.30
CA PRO A 29 -11.04 15.56 22.55
C PRO A 29 -11.11 14.39 23.55
N ASP A 30 -11.28 13.17 23.05
CA ASP A 30 -11.30 11.94 23.85
C ASP A 30 -10.15 11.02 23.43
N CYS A 31 -9.08 11.00 24.22
CA CYS A 31 -7.91 10.20 23.89
C CYS A 31 -8.20 8.69 23.91
N ASP A 32 -9.07 8.20 24.77
CA ASP A 32 -9.35 6.77 24.85
C ASP A 32 -10.13 6.30 23.61
N LEU A 33 -10.94 7.18 23.02
CA LEU A 33 -11.63 6.89 21.75
C LEU A 33 -10.66 6.92 20.55
N HIS A 34 -9.77 7.90 20.49
CA HIS A 34 -8.95 8.17 19.31
C HIS A 34 -7.58 7.46 19.32
N ILE A 35 -7.03 7.15 20.50
CA ILE A 35 -5.68 6.61 20.71
C ILE A 35 -5.79 5.38 21.60
N GLN A 36 -6.09 4.25 20.97
CA GLN A 36 -6.31 2.99 21.66
C GLN A 36 -5.71 1.81 20.92
N VAL A 37 -5.47 0.73 21.66
CA VAL A 37 -5.06 -0.53 21.07
C VAL A 37 -6.30 -1.32 20.69
N ILE A 38 -6.57 -1.39 19.38
CA ILE A 38 -7.72 -2.11 18.86
C ILE A 38 -7.55 -3.63 19.04
N PRO A 39 -8.62 -4.38 19.33
CA PRO A 39 -8.64 -5.84 19.24
C PRO A 39 -8.36 -6.33 17.82
N GLY A 40 -7.82 -7.54 17.67
CA GLY A 40 -7.53 -8.11 16.34
C GLY A 40 -8.78 -8.40 15.52
N ALA A 41 -9.89 -8.74 16.19
CA ALA A 41 -11.18 -8.86 15.51
C ALA A 41 -11.65 -7.49 14.97
N THR A 42 -11.46 -6.40 15.72
CA THR A 42 -11.80 -5.05 15.26
C THR A 42 -10.95 -4.63 14.04
N GLU A 43 -9.66 -4.99 14.03
CA GLU A 43 -8.77 -4.78 12.89
C GLU A 43 -9.27 -5.52 11.64
N GLY A 44 -9.68 -6.80 11.78
CA GLY A 44 -10.27 -7.57 10.69
C GLY A 44 -11.60 -6.99 10.18
N LEU A 45 -12.47 -6.54 11.10
CA LEU A 45 -13.75 -5.91 10.74
C LEU A 45 -13.54 -4.62 9.95
N TYR A 46 -12.63 -3.75 10.40
CA TYR A 46 -12.31 -2.54 9.66
C TYR A 46 -11.68 -2.85 8.29
N GLY A 47 -10.79 -3.84 8.21
CA GLY A 47 -10.27 -4.30 6.92
C GLY A 47 -11.38 -4.77 5.96
N TRP A 48 -12.38 -5.49 6.47
CA TRP A 48 -13.55 -5.90 5.70
C TRP A 48 -14.39 -4.73 5.19
N VAL A 49 -14.60 -3.69 6.03
CA VAL A 49 -15.26 -2.45 5.62
C VAL A 49 -14.47 -1.75 4.52
N ALA A 50 -13.15 -1.64 4.67
CA ALA A 50 -12.28 -1.00 3.68
C ALA A 50 -12.32 -1.73 2.33
N ALA A 51 -12.23 -3.06 2.34
CA ALA A 51 -12.27 -3.87 1.13
C ALA A 51 -13.60 -3.69 0.38
N ASN A 52 -14.73 -3.80 1.08
CA ASN A 52 -16.05 -3.69 0.45
C ASN A 52 -16.39 -2.26 0.01
N TYR A 53 -15.88 -1.25 0.72
CA TYR A 53 -15.97 0.15 0.29
C TYR A 53 -15.20 0.38 -1.01
N LEU A 54 -13.94 -0.04 -1.08
CA LEU A 54 -13.09 0.15 -2.26
C LEU A 54 -13.53 -0.69 -3.47
N LEU A 55 -14.09 -1.87 -3.22
CA LEU A 55 -14.57 -2.76 -4.28
C LEU A 55 -15.95 -2.40 -4.79
N GLY A 56 -16.72 -1.54 -4.10
CA GLY A 56 -18.10 -1.25 -4.46
C GLY A 56 -19.10 -2.31 -3.98
N GLY A 57 -18.69 -3.23 -3.09
CA GLY A 57 -19.55 -4.28 -2.54
C GLY A 57 -20.73 -3.76 -1.72
N PHE A 58 -20.69 -2.52 -1.23
CA PHE A 58 -21.81 -1.87 -0.55
C PHE A 58 -22.77 -1.13 -1.48
N ASP A 59 -22.23 -0.46 -2.50
CA ASP A 59 -22.97 0.51 -3.33
C ASP A 59 -23.58 -0.15 -4.59
N TYR A 60 -22.94 -1.19 -5.12
CA TYR A 60 -23.31 -1.82 -6.39
C TYR A 60 -23.49 -3.35 -6.26
N PRO A 61 -24.40 -3.84 -5.39
CA PRO A 61 -24.56 -5.28 -5.14
C PRO A 61 -24.87 -6.10 -6.40
N GLN A 62 -25.47 -5.47 -7.43
CA GLN A 62 -25.79 -6.13 -8.70
C GLN A 62 -24.54 -6.35 -9.58
N ASP A 63 -23.56 -5.47 -9.49
CA ASP A 63 -22.30 -5.58 -10.25
C ASP A 63 -21.33 -6.57 -9.57
N HIS A 64 -21.57 -6.84 -8.29
CA HIS A 64 -20.82 -7.78 -7.46
C HIS A 64 -21.63 -9.02 -7.08
N ASP A 65 -22.61 -9.46 -7.89
CA ASP A 65 -23.36 -10.69 -7.60
C ASP A 65 -22.46 -11.93 -7.70
N HIS A 66 -22.07 -12.47 -6.54
CA HIS A 66 -21.30 -13.71 -6.40
C HIS A 66 -22.21 -14.95 -6.42
N GLY A 67 -23.52 -14.76 -6.60
CA GLY A 67 -24.53 -15.80 -6.56
C GLY A 67 -25.12 -15.98 -5.16
N LYS A 68 -26.30 -16.63 -5.11
CA LYS A 68 -27.07 -16.89 -3.87
C LYS A 68 -27.35 -15.63 -3.04
N GLY A 69 -27.41 -14.45 -3.67
CA GLY A 69 -27.66 -13.17 -3.02
C GLY A 69 -26.47 -12.61 -2.22
N HIS A 70 -25.26 -13.11 -2.50
CA HIS A 70 -24.02 -12.67 -1.87
C HIS A 70 -23.28 -11.70 -2.77
N HIS A 71 -22.79 -10.60 -2.20
CA HIS A 71 -22.15 -9.53 -2.98
C HIS A 71 -20.94 -8.87 -2.30
N THR A 72 -20.61 -9.32 -1.10
CA THR A 72 -19.53 -8.74 -0.30
C THR A 72 -18.29 -9.61 -0.34
N TYR A 73 -17.11 -9.00 -0.34
CA TYR A 73 -15.85 -9.72 -0.32
C TYR A 73 -15.42 -10.05 1.11
N GLY A 74 -14.84 -11.24 1.29
CA GLY A 74 -14.11 -11.58 2.49
C GLY A 74 -12.76 -10.85 2.55
N PHE A 75 -12.23 -10.68 3.76
CA PHE A 75 -10.98 -9.98 4.02
C PHE A 75 -10.04 -10.89 4.80
N LEU A 76 -8.80 -10.99 4.33
CA LEU A 76 -7.70 -11.69 4.97
C LEU A 76 -6.54 -10.72 5.19
N ASP A 77 -6.06 -10.64 6.42
CA ASP A 77 -4.87 -9.88 6.76
C ASP A 77 -3.89 -10.81 7.48
N MET A 78 -2.62 -10.72 7.10
CA MET A 78 -1.54 -11.38 7.79
C MET A 78 -0.45 -10.33 8.03
N GLY A 79 -0.35 -9.90 9.27
CA GLY A 79 0.74 -9.05 9.73
C GLY A 79 1.92 -9.87 10.25
N GLY A 80 2.86 -9.20 10.91
CA GLY A 80 3.99 -9.88 11.55
C GLY A 80 3.61 -10.68 12.80
N ALA A 81 2.60 -10.23 13.56
CA ALA A 81 2.26 -10.83 14.87
C ALA A 81 0.95 -11.63 14.87
N SER A 82 -0.05 -11.24 14.06
CA SER A 82 -1.34 -11.90 14.00
C SER A 82 -1.84 -12.03 12.56
N ALA A 83 -2.80 -12.92 12.38
CA ALA A 83 -3.60 -13.02 11.17
C ALA A 83 -5.09 -12.79 11.51
N GLN A 84 -5.85 -12.30 10.55
CA GLN A 84 -7.25 -11.94 10.70
C GLN A 84 -8.05 -12.46 9.51
N ILE A 85 -9.28 -12.86 9.77
CA ILE A 85 -10.28 -13.20 8.75
C ILE A 85 -11.59 -12.50 9.10
N ALA A 86 -12.23 -11.92 8.09
CA ALA A 86 -13.56 -11.33 8.21
C ALA A 86 -14.37 -11.60 6.94
N PHE A 87 -15.60 -12.09 7.08
CA PHE A 87 -16.50 -12.30 5.93
C PHE A 87 -17.96 -12.37 6.38
N ALA A 88 -18.89 -12.08 5.48
CA ALA A 88 -20.31 -12.35 5.68
C ALA A 88 -20.62 -13.79 5.23
N PRO A 89 -21.04 -14.72 6.11
CA PRO A 89 -21.40 -16.08 5.70
C PRO A 89 -22.62 -16.10 4.77
N ASN A 90 -22.86 -17.23 4.11
CA ASN A 90 -24.11 -17.43 3.38
C ASN A 90 -25.32 -17.42 4.34
N ALA A 91 -26.54 -17.25 3.81
CA ALA A 91 -27.74 -17.09 4.63
C ALA A 91 -27.96 -18.25 5.63
N THR A 92 -27.68 -19.50 5.23
CA THR A 92 -27.85 -20.68 6.09
C THR A 92 -26.87 -20.69 7.26
N GLU A 93 -25.59 -20.42 6.98
CA GLU A 93 -24.56 -20.34 8.03
C GLU A 93 -24.78 -19.12 8.92
N ALA A 94 -25.23 -18.00 8.35
CA ALA A 94 -25.51 -16.78 9.10
C ALA A 94 -26.67 -16.94 10.08
N GLU A 95 -27.69 -17.75 9.74
CA GLU A 95 -28.79 -18.09 10.65
C GLU A 95 -28.34 -19.09 11.73
N LYS A 96 -27.60 -20.13 11.34
CA LYS A 96 -27.13 -21.19 12.26
C LYS A 96 -26.17 -20.65 13.31
N HIS A 97 -25.26 -19.75 12.90
CA HIS A 97 -24.20 -19.19 13.72
C HIS A 97 -24.43 -17.71 14.06
N ALA A 98 -25.70 -17.28 14.15
CA ALA A 98 -26.06 -15.87 14.33
C ALA A 98 -25.36 -15.22 15.55
N ASN A 99 -25.20 -15.96 16.65
CA ASN A 99 -24.56 -15.47 17.88
C ASN A 99 -23.04 -15.26 17.74
N ASP A 100 -22.41 -15.86 16.73
CA ASP A 100 -20.97 -15.75 16.47
C ASP A 100 -20.63 -14.57 15.53
N LEU A 101 -21.66 -13.89 15.03
CA LEU A 101 -21.51 -12.78 14.09
C LEU A 101 -21.47 -11.44 14.81
N THR A 102 -20.71 -10.51 14.24
CA THR A 102 -20.74 -9.10 14.59
C THR A 102 -21.80 -8.41 13.74
N LEU A 103 -22.74 -7.73 14.40
CA LEU A 103 -23.65 -6.81 13.73
C LEU A 103 -22.89 -5.52 13.43
N LEU A 104 -22.72 -5.20 12.16
CA LEU A 104 -22.17 -3.94 11.69
C LEU A 104 -23.30 -3.10 11.09
N ARG A 105 -23.44 -1.86 11.54
CA ARG A 105 -24.39 -0.90 10.99
C ARG A 105 -23.63 0.28 10.39
N LEU A 106 -23.84 0.50 9.10
CA LEU A 106 -23.41 1.66 8.34
C LEU A 106 -24.62 2.54 8.02
N ARG A 107 -24.33 3.73 7.50
CA ARG A 107 -25.32 4.68 7.01
C ARG A 107 -24.86 5.18 5.65
N THR A 108 -25.76 5.11 4.67
CA THR A 108 -25.55 5.60 3.31
C THR A 108 -25.71 7.12 3.25
N LEU A 109 -25.33 7.73 2.13
CA LEU A 109 -25.41 9.19 1.92
C LEU A 109 -26.83 9.75 1.97
N ASP A 110 -27.85 8.93 1.70
CA ASP A 110 -29.26 9.32 1.83
C ASP A 110 -29.82 9.15 3.26
N GLY A 111 -28.96 8.76 4.22
CA GLY A 111 -29.32 8.56 5.61
C GLY A 111 -29.99 7.22 5.92
N SER A 112 -30.12 6.32 4.95
CA SER A 112 -30.68 4.98 5.18
C SER A 112 -29.69 4.05 5.90
N PRO A 113 -30.19 3.14 6.77
CA PRO A 113 -29.33 2.20 7.48
C PRO A 113 -28.94 1.02 6.58
N GLN A 114 -27.70 0.57 6.70
CA GLN A 114 -27.21 -0.64 6.04
C GLN A 114 -26.61 -1.56 7.10
N GLU A 115 -27.18 -2.76 7.27
CA GLU A 115 -26.75 -3.74 8.27
C GLU A 115 -26.08 -4.94 7.64
N HIS A 116 -24.97 -5.37 8.22
CA HIS A 116 -24.19 -6.53 7.80
C HIS A 116 -23.92 -7.43 9.00
N ARG A 117 -23.98 -8.74 8.79
CA ARG A 117 -23.64 -9.75 9.81
C ARG A 117 -22.32 -10.39 9.41
N VAL A 118 -21.25 -9.96 10.07
CA VAL A 118 -19.89 -10.30 9.67
C VAL A 118 -19.29 -11.25 10.71
N PHE A 119 -18.85 -12.41 10.26
CA PHE A 119 -18.00 -13.26 11.08
C PHE A 119 -16.59 -12.67 11.08
N VAL A 120 -15.99 -12.50 12.25
CA VAL A 120 -14.63 -11.99 12.37
C VAL A 120 -13.87 -12.73 13.46
N THR A 121 -12.66 -13.17 13.15
CA THR A 121 -11.75 -13.73 14.16
C THR A 121 -10.30 -13.36 13.87
N THR A 122 -9.45 -13.55 14.89
CA THR A 122 -8.02 -13.25 14.84
C THR A 122 -7.22 -14.34 15.51
N TRP A 123 -6.05 -14.62 14.94
CA TRP A 123 -5.10 -15.59 15.46
C TRP A 123 -3.81 -14.89 15.85
N LEU A 124 -3.67 -14.58 17.14
CA LEU A 124 -2.44 -14.00 17.68
C LEU A 124 -1.33 -15.06 17.71
N GLY A 125 -0.13 -14.71 17.23
CA GLY A 125 0.99 -15.63 17.08
C GLY A 125 1.02 -16.38 15.74
N PHE A 126 0.07 -16.09 14.83
CA PHE A 126 -0.01 -16.67 13.49
C PHE A 126 0.38 -15.67 12.39
N GLY A 127 0.80 -14.46 12.76
CA GLY A 127 1.50 -13.57 11.83
C GLY A 127 2.85 -14.14 11.41
N ALA A 128 3.38 -13.71 10.28
CA ALA A 128 4.53 -14.34 9.64
C ALA A 128 5.79 -14.39 10.54
N ASN A 129 6.06 -13.32 11.32
CA ASN A 129 7.24 -13.24 12.17
C ASN A 129 7.10 -14.10 13.44
N GLU A 130 5.92 -14.10 14.05
CA GLU A 130 5.66 -14.97 15.22
C GLU A 130 5.60 -16.45 14.83
N ALA A 131 5.07 -16.76 13.65
CA ALA A 131 5.13 -18.11 13.09
C ALA A 131 6.59 -18.54 12.86
N ARG A 132 7.43 -17.65 12.32
CA ARG A 132 8.88 -17.90 12.14
C ARG A 132 9.57 -18.18 13.46
N ARG A 133 9.28 -17.37 14.48
CA ARG A 133 9.84 -17.57 15.82
C ARG A 133 9.45 -18.92 16.41
N ARG A 134 8.14 -19.25 16.39
CA ARG A 134 7.62 -20.55 16.86
C ARG A 134 8.22 -21.74 16.10
N TYR A 135 8.43 -21.59 14.80
CA TYR A 135 9.09 -22.58 13.97
C TYR A 135 10.54 -22.83 14.40
N VAL A 136 11.33 -21.76 14.58
CA VAL A 136 12.74 -21.89 15.01
C VAL A 136 12.83 -22.47 16.42
N ASP A 137 11.91 -22.10 17.33
CA ASP A 137 11.81 -22.68 18.66
C ASP A 137 11.55 -24.20 18.58
N ALA A 138 10.59 -24.63 17.76
CA ALA A 138 10.28 -26.05 17.54
C ALA A 138 11.45 -26.82 16.88
N LEU A 139 12.14 -26.19 15.92
CA LEU A 139 13.32 -26.77 15.29
C LEU A 139 14.42 -27.01 16.33
N LYS A 140 14.69 -26.03 17.20
CA LYS A 140 15.67 -26.14 18.28
C LYS A 140 15.33 -27.26 19.27
N GLU A 141 14.06 -27.42 19.60
CA GLU A 141 13.60 -28.52 20.46
C GLU A 141 13.79 -29.90 19.80
N SER A 142 13.60 -29.99 18.48
CA SER A 142 13.67 -31.26 17.74
C SER A 142 15.09 -31.84 17.60
N VAL A 143 16.11 -30.99 17.44
CA VAL A 143 17.51 -31.44 17.28
C VAL A 143 18.22 -31.63 18.64
N GLY A 144 17.66 -31.08 19.71
CA GLY A 144 18.14 -31.21 21.08
C GLY A 144 19.19 -30.17 21.49
N PRO A 145 19.46 -30.03 22.79
CA PRO A 145 20.19 -28.88 23.36
C PRO A 145 21.70 -28.84 23.03
N GLN A 146 22.26 -29.92 22.48
CA GLN A 146 23.70 -29.99 22.15
C GLN A 146 23.99 -29.73 20.67
N ALA A 147 22.96 -29.59 19.84
CA ALA A 147 23.11 -29.29 18.43
C ALA A 147 23.57 -27.84 18.24
N LYS A 148 24.73 -27.67 17.60
CA LYS A 148 25.25 -26.36 17.22
C LYS A 148 24.71 -25.89 15.87
N GLU A 149 24.28 -26.82 15.04
CA GLU A 149 23.80 -26.58 13.69
C GLU A 149 22.39 -27.15 13.56
N LEU A 150 21.46 -26.28 13.17
CA LEU A 150 20.03 -26.59 13.04
C LEU A 150 19.69 -26.53 11.55
N PRO A 151 19.49 -27.68 10.88
CA PRO A 151 19.15 -27.69 9.46
C PRO A 151 17.74 -27.14 9.25
N ASP A 152 17.64 -26.05 8.51
CA ASP A 152 16.40 -25.34 8.22
C ASP A 152 16.02 -25.48 6.74
N PRO A 153 15.00 -26.28 6.38
CA PRO A 153 14.49 -26.35 5.00
C PRO A 153 13.84 -25.06 4.50
N CYS A 154 13.46 -24.15 5.40
CA CYS A 154 12.82 -22.88 5.07
C CYS A 154 13.81 -21.74 4.80
N LEU A 155 15.11 -22.00 4.85
CA LEU A 155 16.14 -21.06 4.43
C LEU A 155 16.80 -21.51 3.11
N PRO A 156 17.25 -20.57 2.26
CA PRO A 156 17.95 -20.91 1.03
C PRO A 156 19.21 -21.77 1.26
N THR A 157 19.53 -22.62 0.28
CA THR A 157 20.64 -23.57 0.38
C THR A 157 21.96 -22.89 0.72
N GLY A 158 22.62 -23.35 1.79
CA GLY A 158 23.96 -22.88 2.19
C GLY A 158 23.99 -21.59 3.01
N LEU A 159 22.84 -20.95 3.26
CA LEU A 159 22.76 -19.81 4.17
C LEU A 159 23.03 -20.27 5.61
N LYS A 160 23.98 -19.62 6.30
CA LYS A 160 24.13 -19.70 7.75
C LYS A 160 23.53 -18.47 8.40
N ALA A 161 22.64 -18.64 9.36
CA ALA A 161 21.99 -17.54 10.06
C ALA A 161 21.94 -17.77 11.57
N THR A 162 21.90 -16.70 12.35
CA THR A 162 21.59 -16.81 13.79
C THR A 162 20.15 -17.30 13.98
N LEU A 163 19.78 -17.70 15.20
CA LEU A 163 18.38 -18.04 15.51
C LEU A 163 17.40 -16.86 15.28
N ALA A 164 17.91 -15.62 15.22
CA ALA A 164 17.12 -14.44 14.93
C ALA A 164 16.97 -14.15 13.42
N GLY A 165 17.55 -14.98 12.54
CA GLY A 165 17.49 -14.79 11.08
C GLY A 165 18.53 -13.82 10.52
N THR A 166 19.59 -13.48 11.28
CA THR A 166 20.66 -12.63 10.75
C THR A 166 21.75 -13.49 10.07
N PRO A 167 22.08 -13.26 8.79
CA PRO A 167 23.15 -14.00 8.11
C PRO A 167 24.48 -13.91 8.86
N ILE A 168 25.15 -15.05 9.02
CA ILE A 168 26.47 -15.16 9.65
C ILE A 168 27.53 -15.00 8.56
N VAL A 169 28.30 -13.92 8.65
CA VAL A 169 29.38 -13.63 7.69
C VAL A 169 30.66 -14.38 8.11
N PRO A 170 31.45 -14.92 7.17
CA PRO A 170 32.75 -15.50 7.48
C PRO A 170 33.67 -14.49 8.20
N GLY A 171 34.29 -14.91 9.30
CA GLY A 171 35.14 -14.09 10.17
C GLY A 171 34.41 -13.29 11.25
N SER A 172 33.08 -13.44 11.36
CA SER A 172 32.28 -12.77 12.40
C SER A 172 32.40 -13.47 13.77
N PRO A 173 32.19 -12.74 14.89
CA PRO A 173 32.14 -13.35 16.23
C PRO A 173 31.10 -14.47 16.35
N GLU A 174 30.00 -14.36 15.60
CA GLU A 174 28.94 -15.37 15.54
C GLU A 174 29.43 -16.71 14.94
N GLU A 175 30.43 -16.68 14.05
CA GLU A 175 31.03 -17.89 13.47
C GLU A 175 31.89 -18.67 14.50
N ALA A 176 32.36 -18.02 15.57
CA ALA A 176 33.21 -18.64 16.59
C ALA A 176 32.54 -19.78 17.39
N GLY A 177 31.30 -20.14 17.08
CA GLY A 177 30.76 -21.50 17.30
C GLY A 177 30.34 -21.83 18.74
N HIS A 178 30.00 -20.80 19.53
CA HIS A 178 29.51 -20.97 20.90
C HIS A 178 27.98 -21.11 20.97
N GLU A 179 27.26 -20.44 20.06
CA GLU A 179 25.79 -20.44 20.01
C GLU A 179 25.27 -21.30 18.85
N PRO A 180 24.07 -21.90 18.99
CA PRO A 180 23.42 -22.62 17.91
C PRO A 180 23.07 -21.69 16.74
N HIS A 181 23.24 -22.17 15.51
CA HIS A 181 22.92 -21.44 14.29
C HIS A 181 22.08 -22.29 13.31
N LEU A 182 21.34 -21.60 12.45
CA LEU A 182 20.53 -22.20 11.38
C LEU A 182 21.40 -22.44 10.14
N LEU A 183 21.22 -23.59 9.50
CA LEU A 183 21.80 -23.92 8.20
C LEU A 183 20.68 -24.16 7.18
N GLY A 184 20.61 -23.32 6.15
CA GLY A 184 19.62 -23.45 5.09
C GLY A 184 19.87 -24.64 4.18
N THR A 185 18.84 -25.49 4.03
CA THR A 185 18.90 -26.68 3.16
C THR A 185 18.10 -26.53 1.87
N GLY A 186 17.31 -25.46 1.73
CA GLY A 186 16.58 -25.13 0.50
C GLY A 186 15.49 -26.12 0.08
N LYS A 187 15.10 -27.05 0.95
CA LYS A 187 14.10 -28.10 0.67
C LYS A 187 12.69 -27.60 0.91
N PHE A 188 12.13 -26.86 -0.05
CA PHE A 188 10.85 -26.18 0.14
C PHE A 188 9.67 -27.12 0.48
N ASP A 189 9.60 -28.32 -0.10
CA ASP A 189 8.56 -29.31 0.23
C ASP A 189 8.63 -29.77 1.70
N GLU A 190 9.84 -29.86 2.26
CA GLU A 190 10.05 -30.17 3.67
C GLU A 190 9.65 -28.99 4.54
N CYS A 191 9.96 -27.76 4.11
CA CYS A 191 9.55 -26.54 4.79
C CYS A 191 8.01 -26.45 4.93
N ILE A 192 7.25 -26.72 3.87
CA ILE A 192 5.77 -26.78 3.93
C ILE A 192 5.30 -27.81 4.96
N ARG A 193 5.91 -28.99 5.01
CA ARG A 193 5.53 -30.04 5.97
C ARG A 193 5.87 -29.66 7.40
N GLN A 194 7.01 -29.02 7.63
CA GLN A 194 7.45 -28.63 8.98
C GLN A 194 6.70 -27.40 9.51
N THR A 195 6.16 -26.53 8.64
CA THR A 195 5.35 -25.39 9.07
C THR A 195 3.86 -25.75 9.25
N TYR A 196 3.39 -26.88 8.72
CA TYR A 196 2.00 -27.34 8.88
C TYR A 196 1.53 -27.47 10.35
N PRO A 197 2.31 -28.08 11.28
CA PRO A 197 1.90 -28.18 12.68
C PRO A 197 1.68 -26.84 13.39
N LEU A 198 2.27 -25.75 12.89
CA LEU A 198 2.11 -24.40 13.47
C LEU A 198 0.69 -23.85 13.32
N LEU A 199 -0.13 -24.45 12.42
CA LEU A 199 -1.55 -24.17 12.26
C LEU A 199 -2.38 -24.65 13.47
N GLU A 200 -1.84 -25.56 14.29
CA GLU A 200 -2.48 -26.08 15.50
C GLU A 200 -3.89 -26.64 15.26
N LYS A 201 -4.07 -27.36 14.14
CA LYS A 201 -5.37 -27.94 13.72
C LYS A 201 -5.83 -29.12 14.59
N ASP A 202 -4.93 -29.67 15.39
CA ASP A 202 -5.17 -30.75 16.34
C ASP A 202 -5.75 -30.27 17.68
N LYS A 203 -5.80 -28.94 17.92
CA LYS A 203 -6.42 -28.39 19.12
C LYS A 203 -7.92 -28.72 19.17
N PRO A 204 -8.49 -29.00 20.37
CA PRO A 204 -9.91 -29.32 20.52
C PRO A 204 -10.83 -28.25 19.93
N CYS A 205 -11.78 -28.70 19.11
CA CYS A 205 -12.79 -27.85 18.47
C CYS A 205 -14.13 -28.01 19.21
N ASN A 206 -14.57 -26.95 19.88
CA ASN A 206 -15.81 -26.98 20.66
C ASN A 206 -17.06 -26.95 19.76
N ASP A 207 -16.98 -26.26 18.61
CA ASP A 207 -18.04 -26.18 17.62
C ASP A 207 -17.47 -26.29 16.20
N ASN A 208 -17.98 -27.23 15.41
CA ASN A 208 -17.44 -27.54 14.09
C ASN A 208 -18.13 -26.72 12.99
N PRO A 209 -17.40 -26.23 11.98
CA PRO A 209 -15.97 -26.46 11.73
C PRO A 209 -15.04 -25.50 12.48
N CYS A 210 -13.79 -25.91 12.71
CA CYS A 210 -12.71 -25.04 13.20
C CYS A 210 -11.61 -24.91 12.15
N LEU A 211 -10.96 -23.74 12.12
CA LEU A 211 -9.80 -23.50 11.26
C LEU A 211 -8.50 -23.67 12.06
N LEU A 212 -7.88 -22.55 12.45
CA LEU A 212 -6.58 -22.52 13.11
C LEU A 212 -6.76 -22.49 14.64
N GLY A 213 -5.86 -23.18 15.35
CA GLY A 213 -5.80 -23.12 16.81
C GLY A 213 -7.04 -23.62 17.55
N GLY A 214 -7.90 -24.42 16.90
CA GLY A 214 -9.19 -24.87 17.46
C GLY A 214 -10.28 -23.79 17.49
N THR A 215 -10.10 -22.67 16.77
CA THR A 215 -11.09 -21.59 16.70
C THR A 215 -12.23 -21.95 15.74
N HIS A 216 -13.46 -21.92 16.25
CA HIS A 216 -14.67 -22.10 15.45
C HIS A 216 -14.80 -21.00 14.38
N VAL A 217 -15.24 -21.40 13.19
CA VAL A 217 -15.54 -20.49 12.07
C VAL A 217 -16.75 -21.06 11.31
N PRO A 218 -17.75 -20.24 10.91
CA PRO A 218 -18.84 -20.67 10.05
C PRO A 218 -18.30 -21.29 8.76
N ALA A 219 -19.01 -22.27 8.20
CA ALA A 219 -18.54 -22.93 7.00
C ALA A 219 -18.38 -21.93 5.84
N ILE A 220 -17.19 -21.91 5.23
CA ILE A 220 -16.88 -21.02 4.12
C ILE A 220 -17.34 -21.67 2.82
N ASP A 221 -18.28 -21.03 2.12
CA ASP A 221 -18.68 -21.43 0.77
C ASP A 221 -17.84 -20.64 -0.25
N PHE A 222 -16.76 -21.23 -0.75
CA PHE A 222 -15.85 -20.58 -1.72
C PHE A 222 -16.46 -20.39 -3.12
N GLU A 223 -17.69 -20.87 -3.37
CA GLU A 223 -18.41 -20.51 -4.60
C GLU A 223 -18.92 -19.06 -4.56
N VAL A 224 -19.22 -18.54 -3.36
CA VAL A 224 -19.78 -17.19 -3.16
C VAL A 224 -18.87 -16.29 -2.32
N ASN A 225 -18.06 -16.86 -1.42
CA ASN A 225 -17.14 -16.09 -0.59
C ASN A 225 -15.80 -15.93 -1.32
N HIS A 226 -15.64 -14.79 -1.98
CA HIS A 226 -14.37 -14.38 -2.58
C HIS A 226 -13.57 -13.54 -1.60
N PHE A 227 -12.30 -13.91 -1.36
CA PHE A 227 -11.45 -13.24 -0.37
C PHE A 227 -10.41 -12.33 -1.00
N VAL A 228 -10.20 -11.20 -0.35
CA VAL A 228 -9.11 -10.26 -0.63
C VAL A 228 -8.08 -10.35 0.48
N GLY A 229 -6.85 -10.69 0.12
CA GLY A 229 -5.70 -10.79 1.03
C GLY A 229 -4.79 -9.58 0.93
N VAL A 230 -4.45 -8.99 2.08
CA VAL A 230 -3.54 -7.83 2.16
C VAL A 230 -2.27 -8.15 2.95
N SER A 231 -1.35 -7.19 3.03
CA SER A 231 -0.12 -7.28 3.81
C SER A 231 0.74 -8.49 3.41
N GLU A 232 1.07 -9.42 4.31
CA GLU A 232 1.97 -10.54 3.97
C GLU A 232 1.41 -11.45 2.87
N TYR A 233 0.08 -11.49 2.68
CA TYR A 233 -0.52 -12.16 1.52
C TYR A 233 -0.08 -11.55 0.19
N TRP A 234 0.03 -10.21 0.12
CA TRP A 234 0.50 -9.51 -1.07
C TRP A 234 2.03 -9.48 -1.14
N HIS A 235 2.72 -9.14 -0.04
CA HIS A 235 4.17 -9.02 -0.01
C HIS A 235 4.85 -10.34 -0.39
N THR A 236 4.37 -11.46 0.15
CA THR A 236 5.00 -12.77 -0.12
C THR A 236 4.73 -13.27 -1.55
N THR A 237 3.64 -12.86 -2.20
CA THR A 237 3.34 -13.26 -3.57
C THR A 237 3.95 -12.33 -4.62
N HIS A 238 4.06 -11.02 -4.34
CA HIS A 238 4.46 -10.02 -5.34
C HIS A 238 5.86 -9.43 -5.13
N SER A 239 6.44 -9.45 -3.93
CA SER A 239 7.73 -8.77 -3.67
C SER A 239 8.92 -9.37 -4.42
N ILE A 240 8.96 -10.68 -4.65
CA ILE A 240 10.08 -11.38 -5.34
C ILE A 240 9.62 -12.04 -6.64
N PHE A 241 8.38 -12.48 -6.70
CA PHE A 241 7.88 -13.35 -7.78
C PHE A 241 7.04 -12.62 -8.81
N GLU A 242 7.15 -11.28 -8.87
CA GLU A 242 6.45 -10.32 -9.75
C GLU A 242 5.50 -11.05 -10.72
N MET A 243 4.27 -11.24 -10.28
CA MET A 243 3.21 -11.63 -11.21
C MET A 243 2.94 -10.39 -12.05
N ASP A 244 3.58 -10.33 -13.23
CA ASP A 244 3.72 -9.20 -14.17
C ASP A 244 2.42 -8.46 -14.58
N HIS A 245 1.27 -8.79 -14.01
CA HIS A 245 0.00 -8.12 -14.29
C HIS A 245 -0.78 -7.95 -12.98
N ASP A 246 -1.02 -6.70 -12.59
CA ASP A 246 -1.64 -6.27 -11.32
C ASP A 246 -3.00 -6.91 -10.98
N ASN A 247 -3.61 -7.66 -11.91
CA ASN A 247 -4.92 -8.29 -11.76
C ASN A 247 -4.92 -9.79 -12.10
N LYS A 248 -3.78 -10.49 -12.09
CA LYS A 248 -3.78 -11.94 -12.34
C LYS A 248 -4.10 -12.70 -11.05
N ALA A 249 -5.06 -13.62 -11.16
CA ALA A 249 -5.43 -14.58 -10.12
C ALA A 249 -4.21 -15.31 -9.55
N TYR A 250 -4.25 -15.60 -8.24
CA TYR A 250 -3.28 -16.45 -7.58
C TYR A 250 -3.30 -17.87 -8.16
N ASP A 251 -2.26 -18.24 -8.93
CA ASP A 251 -2.06 -19.59 -9.43
C ASP A 251 -1.08 -20.36 -8.55
N PHE A 252 -1.63 -21.22 -7.69
CA PHE A 252 -0.89 -22.00 -6.72
C PHE A 252 0.24 -22.83 -7.35
N HIS A 253 0.01 -23.46 -8.51
CA HIS A 253 1.00 -24.33 -9.14
C HIS A 253 2.22 -23.53 -9.65
N THR A 254 1.96 -22.42 -10.35
CA THR A 254 3.02 -21.53 -10.84
C THR A 254 3.79 -20.92 -9.68
N TYR A 255 3.08 -20.48 -8.64
CA TYR A 255 3.68 -19.89 -7.44
C TYR A 255 4.61 -20.88 -6.72
N GLN A 256 4.13 -22.08 -6.39
CA GLN A 256 4.94 -23.11 -5.72
C GLN A 256 6.18 -23.50 -6.53
N THR A 257 6.05 -23.60 -7.86
CA THR A 257 7.19 -23.92 -8.74
C THR A 257 8.28 -22.84 -8.68
N ARG A 258 7.88 -21.56 -8.73
CA ARG A 258 8.81 -20.43 -8.65
C ARG A 258 9.54 -20.36 -7.31
N ILE A 259 8.81 -20.58 -6.21
CA ILE A 259 9.40 -20.57 -4.87
C ILE A 259 10.38 -21.73 -4.72
N ASN A 260 10.00 -22.94 -5.12
CA ASN A 260 10.88 -24.10 -5.00
C ASN A 260 12.19 -23.87 -5.80
N ALA A 261 12.09 -23.30 -6.99
CA ALA A 261 13.26 -22.93 -7.80
C ALA A 261 14.12 -21.83 -7.15
N PHE A 262 13.51 -20.89 -6.43
CA PHE A 262 14.23 -19.86 -5.68
C PHE A 262 14.93 -20.43 -4.44
N CYS A 263 14.20 -21.15 -3.58
CA CYS A 263 14.72 -21.69 -2.31
C CYS A 263 15.81 -22.74 -2.51
N SER A 264 15.79 -23.46 -3.64
CA SER A 264 16.82 -24.44 -3.98
C SER A 264 18.14 -23.81 -4.44
N GLN A 265 18.17 -22.52 -4.80
CA GLN A 265 19.40 -21.85 -5.24
C GLN A 265 20.40 -21.69 -4.07
N PRO A 266 21.71 -21.78 -4.34
CA PRO A 266 22.73 -21.41 -3.37
C PRO A 266 22.58 -19.96 -2.91
N TRP A 267 22.79 -19.71 -1.62
CA TRP A 267 22.68 -18.37 -1.05
C TRP A 267 23.60 -17.35 -1.73
N GLU A 268 24.81 -17.74 -2.11
CA GLU A 268 25.75 -16.88 -2.82
C GLU A 268 25.20 -16.38 -4.17
N ASP A 269 24.50 -17.25 -4.91
CA ASP A 269 23.86 -16.89 -6.18
C ASP A 269 22.67 -15.95 -5.97
N ILE A 270 21.94 -16.13 -4.85
CA ILE A 270 20.85 -15.25 -4.46
C ILE A 270 21.39 -13.85 -4.12
N VAL A 271 22.43 -13.75 -3.30
CA VAL A 271 23.07 -12.46 -2.96
C VAL A 271 23.55 -11.77 -4.24
N ALA A 272 24.26 -12.47 -5.12
CA ALA A 272 24.73 -11.92 -6.38
C ALA A 272 23.57 -11.50 -7.31
N GLY A 273 22.43 -12.18 -7.26
CA GLY A 273 21.23 -11.83 -8.01
C GLY A 273 20.51 -10.60 -7.44
N VAL A 274 20.50 -10.44 -6.11
CA VAL A 274 19.93 -9.28 -5.40
C VAL A 274 20.75 -8.02 -5.73
N GLU A 275 22.08 -8.11 -5.69
CA GLU A 275 22.98 -7.02 -6.09
C GLU A 275 22.77 -6.59 -7.55
N LYS A 276 22.45 -7.56 -8.43
CA LYS A 276 22.13 -7.31 -9.85
C LYS A 276 20.68 -6.93 -10.11
N HIS A 277 19.85 -6.80 -9.07
CA HIS A 277 18.41 -6.51 -9.16
C HIS A 277 17.63 -7.50 -10.04
N LYS A 278 18.02 -8.78 -10.04
CA LYS A 278 17.38 -9.84 -10.84
C LYS A 278 15.89 -10.02 -10.51
N TRP A 279 15.50 -9.74 -9.27
CA TRP A 279 14.13 -9.84 -8.76
C TRP A 279 13.49 -8.47 -8.47
N GLY A 280 14.02 -7.41 -9.09
CA GLY A 280 13.55 -6.05 -8.87
C GLY A 280 14.37 -5.25 -7.86
N LYS A 281 14.20 -3.93 -7.88
CA LYS A 281 15.00 -2.98 -7.07
C LYS A 281 14.64 -2.94 -5.59
N LYS A 282 13.49 -3.51 -5.24
CA LYS A 282 12.94 -3.49 -3.86
C LYS A 282 13.34 -4.73 -3.05
N VAL A 283 13.86 -5.77 -3.69
CA VAL A 283 14.31 -6.99 -3.02
C VAL A 283 15.69 -6.75 -2.44
N ASP A 284 15.81 -6.92 -1.13
CA ASP A 284 17.07 -6.92 -0.39
C ASP A 284 17.39 -8.32 0.16
N GLU A 285 18.58 -8.47 0.74
CA GLU A 285 19.03 -9.75 1.32
C GLU A 285 18.08 -10.26 2.41
N LYS A 286 17.52 -9.36 3.22
CA LYS A 286 16.57 -9.74 4.27
C LYS A 286 15.29 -10.33 3.68
N THR A 287 14.74 -9.69 2.65
CA THR A 287 13.55 -10.21 1.94
C THR A 287 13.86 -11.58 1.31
N ALA A 288 15.04 -11.73 0.73
CA ALA A 288 15.48 -12.99 0.13
C ALA A 288 15.72 -14.11 1.15
N GLU A 289 16.13 -13.78 2.38
CA GLU A 289 16.28 -14.73 3.49
C GLU A 289 14.91 -15.21 4.00
N GLU A 290 13.98 -14.29 4.25
CA GLU A 290 12.68 -14.60 4.86
C GLU A 290 11.69 -15.27 3.89
N VAL A 291 11.82 -15.07 2.58
CA VAL A 291 10.78 -15.42 1.59
C VAL A 291 10.41 -16.90 1.59
N CYS A 292 11.37 -17.80 1.76
CA CYS A 292 11.12 -19.24 1.71
C CYS A 292 10.22 -19.70 2.86
N PHE A 293 10.48 -19.20 4.06
CA PHE A 293 9.60 -19.43 5.19
C PHE A 293 8.24 -18.78 4.97
N LYS A 294 8.19 -17.48 4.64
CA LYS A 294 6.93 -16.74 4.48
C LYS A 294 6.04 -17.37 3.41
N ALA A 295 6.61 -17.82 2.30
CA ALA A 295 5.90 -18.51 1.24
C ALA A 295 5.29 -19.84 1.71
N SER A 296 6.04 -20.65 2.46
CA SER A 296 5.52 -21.88 3.05
C SER A 296 4.37 -21.61 4.03
N TRP A 297 4.51 -20.55 4.82
CA TRP A 297 3.51 -20.15 5.81
C TRP A 297 2.24 -19.63 5.14
N LEU A 298 2.37 -18.81 4.10
CA LEU A 298 1.25 -18.36 3.27
C LEU A 298 0.49 -19.55 2.68
N ILE A 299 1.20 -20.51 2.07
CA ILE A 299 0.59 -21.71 1.47
C ILE A 299 -0.20 -22.50 2.52
N ASN A 300 0.42 -22.75 3.68
CA ASN A 300 -0.23 -23.48 4.77
C ASN A 300 -1.41 -22.71 5.34
N MET A 301 -1.30 -21.41 5.59
CA MET A 301 -2.39 -20.59 6.09
C MET A 301 -3.58 -20.57 5.12
N LEU A 302 -3.32 -20.37 3.83
CA LEU A 302 -4.35 -20.19 2.81
C LEU A 302 -5.06 -21.50 2.47
N HIS A 303 -4.31 -22.56 2.17
CA HIS A 303 -4.87 -23.82 1.66
C HIS A 303 -5.12 -24.85 2.75
N GLU A 304 -4.18 -25.04 3.67
CA GLU A 304 -4.34 -26.03 4.74
C GLU A 304 -5.09 -25.46 5.94
N GLY A 305 -4.96 -24.16 6.19
CA GLY A 305 -5.58 -23.45 7.29
C GLY A 305 -7.02 -23.08 6.97
N ILE A 306 -7.20 -22.11 6.09
CA ILE A 306 -8.50 -21.54 5.70
C ILE A 306 -9.27 -22.46 4.75
N GLY A 307 -8.58 -23.24 3.92
CA GLY A 307 -9.22 -24.17 2.99
C GLY A 307 -9.51 -23.58 1.61
N VAL A 308 -8.85 -22.47 1.24
CA VAL A 308 -9.01 -21.86 -0.10
C VAL A 308 -8.63 -22.90 -1.16
N PRO A 309 -9.48 -23.15 -2.18
CA PRO A 309 -9.19 -24.12 -3.23
C PRO A 309 -7.90 -23.81 -3.99
N ARG A 310 -7.15 -24.86 -4.35
CA ARG A 310 -5.88 -24.73 -5.09
C ARG A 310 -6.17 -24.59 -6.59
N VAL A 311 -6.37 -23.35 -7.03
CA VAL A 311 -6.53 -23.00 -8.45
C VAL A 311 -5.35 -23.56 -9.26
N GLY A 312 -5.65 -24.23 -10.39
CA GLY A 312 -4.66 -24.91 -11.25
C GLY A 312 -4.46 -26.41 -10.98
N LEU A 313 -4.70 -26.90 -9.76
CA LEU A 313 -4.56 -28.33 -9.40
C LEU A 313 -5.91 -29.02 -9.16
N GLU A 314 -6.85 -28.34 -8.49
CA GLU A 314 -8.15 -28.92 -8.12
C GLU A 314 -9.22 -28.64 -9.18
N MET A 315 -9.20 -27.45 -9.80
CA MET A 315 -10.08 -27.15 -10.94
C MET A 315 -9.76 -28.02 -12.18
N ALA A 316 -8.53 -28.54 -12.29
CA ALA A 316 -8.14 -29.48 -13.34
C ALA A 316 -8.63 -30.92 -13.10
N LYS A 317 -8.95 -31.29 -11.85
CA LYS A 317 -9.37 -32.65 -11.46
C LYS A 317 -10.87 -32.81 -11.26
N GLY A 318 -11.62 -31.70 -11.12
CA GLY A 318 -13.05 -31.69 -10.80
C GLY A 318 -14.04 -31.55 -11.97
N GLY A 319 -13.63 -31.70 -13.24
CA GLY A 319 -14.49 -31.30 -14.36
C GLY A 319 -14.38 -32.12 -15.64
N SER A 320 -14.70 -33.42 -15.61
CA SER A 320 -14.89 -34.23 -16.83
C SER A 320 -16.24 -33.95 -17.55
N GLY A 321 -16.82 -32.75 -17.44
CA GLY A 321 -18.17 -32.49 -17.95
C GLY A 321 -18.63 -31.05 -18.08
N ARG A 322 -17.73 -30.07 -18.23
CA ARG A 322 -18.16 -28.67 -18.47
C ARG A 322 -17.17 -27.93 -19.37
N ASN A 323 -17.17 -28.30 -20.65
CA ASN A 323 -16.41 -27.61 -21.67
C ASN A 323 -17.26 -26.51 -22.33
N GLU A 324 -16.61 -25.40 -22.67
CA GLU A 324 -17.07 -24.23 -23.46
C GLU A 324 -17.72 -23.05 -22.74
N THR A 325 -18.53 -23.22 -21.69
CA THR A 325 -19.19 -22.06 -21.02
C THR A 325 -18.26 -21.29 -20.06
N THR A 326 -17.25 -21.93 -19.48
CA THR A 326 -16.34 -21.31 -18.50
C THR A 326 -15.37 -20.32 -19.16
N LYS A 327 -15.01 -20.54 -20.43
CA LYS A 327 -14.09 -19.64 -21.15
C LYS A 327 -14.77 -18.31 -21.49
N GLN A 328 -16.08 -18.34 -21.79
CA GLN A 328 -16.90 -17.15 -21.97
C GLN A 328 -17.22 -16.44 -20.63
N LEU A 329 -17.37 -17.20 -19.52
CA LEU A 329 -17.49 -16.62 -18.18
C LEU A 329 -16.19 -15.92 -17.73
N ILE A 330 -15.02 -16.47 -18.06
CA ILE A 330 -13.71 -15.84 -17.78
C ILE A 330 -13.46 -14.62 -18.66
N GLU A 331 -13.94 -14.59 -19.92
CA GLU A 331 -13.87 -13.40 -20.77
C GLU A 331 -14.86 -12.30 -20.34
N GLY A 332 -16.04 -12.67 -19.82
CA GLY A 332 -16.97 -11.74 -19.18
C GLY A 332 -16.57 -11.30 -17.76
N ALA A 333 -15.67 -12.03 -17.11
CA ALA A 333 -15.12 -11.72 -15.77
C ALA A 333 -14.09 -10.60 -15.79
N LYS A 334 -13.45 -10.31 -16.94
CA LYS A 334 -12.51 -9.18 -17.05
C LYS A 334 -13.16 -7.81 -16.79
N SER A 335 -14.49 -7.73 -16.83
CA SER A 335 -15.29 -6.56 -16.46
C SER A 335 -16.08 -6.73 -15.16
N LYS A 336 -15.95 -7.87 -14.45
CA LYS A 336 -16.73 -8.19 -13.24
C LYS A 336 -15.81 -8.66 -12.11
N GLY A 337 -15.24 -7.71 -11.35
CA GLY A 337 -14.68 -7.93 -10.00
C GLY A 337 -13.68 -9.09 -9.78
N PHE A 338 -13.31 -9.29 -8.52
CA PHE A 338 -12.43 -10.37 -8.06
C PHE A 338 -13.24 -11.66 -7.85
N LEU A 339 -13.46 -12.43 -8.93
CA LEU A 339 -14.29 -13.66 -8.89
C LEU A 339 -13.51 -14.93 -8.52
N ASP A 340 -12.20 -14.84 -8.34
CA ASP A 340 -11.43 -15.96 -7.81
C ASP A 340 -11.68 -16.11 -6.30
N PRO A 341 -11.62 -17.34 -5.74
CA PRO A 341 -11.80 -17.54 -4.30
C PRO A 341 -10.82 -16.72 -3.44
N PHE A 342 -9.66 -16.35 -4.00
CA PHE A 342 -8.67 -15.54 -3.33
C PHE A 342 -7.90 -14.65 -4.31
N GLN A 343 -7.76 -13.37 -3.96
CA GLN A 343 -6.86 -12.43 -4.60
C GLN A 343 -6.00 -11.71 -3.55
N ALA A 344 -4.69 -11.67 -3.76
CA ALA A 344 -3.81 -10.80 -2.99
C ALA A 344 -3.73 -9.39 -3.62
N VAL A 345 -3.97 -8.35 -2.83
CA VAL A 345 -3.96 -6.94 -3.28
C VAL A 345 -3.18 -6.05 -2.30
N ASP A 346 -2.51 -5.03 -2.85
CA ASP A 346 -1.93 -3.92 -2.07
C ASP A 346 -2.86 -2.70 -2.18
N LYS A 347 -3.28 -2.41 -3.42
CA LYS A 347 -4.10 -1.25 -3.75
C LYS A 347 -5.27 -1.62 -4.64
N ILE A 348 -6.39 -0.97 -4.39
CA ILE A 348 -7.57 -0.98 -5.26
C ILE A 348 -7.76 0.45 -5.73
N GLU A 349 -7.77 0.65 -7.05
CA GLU A 349 -7.88 1.98 -7.69
C GLU A 349 -6.84 3.01 -7.18
N GLY A 350 -5.65 2.54 -6.80
CA GLY A 350 -4.57 3.40 -6.29
C GLY A 350 -4.66 3.70 -4.78
N THR A 351 -5.69 3.23 -4.09
CA THR A 351 -5.86 3.36 -2.64
C THR A 351 -5.46 2.07 -1.94
N GLU A 352 -4.65 2.19 -0.88
CA GLU A 352 -4.22 1.03 -0.07
C GLU A 352 -5.40 0.43 0.70
N VAL A 353 -5.55 -0.89 0.61
CA VAL A 353 -6.57 -1.62 1.37
C VAL A 353 -6.05 -1.81 2.79
N SER A 354 -6.59 -1.05 3.74
CA SER A 354 -6.10 -1.05 5.12
C SER A 354 -7.24 -0.87 6.12
N TRP A 355 -7.08 -1.42 7.32
CA TRP A 355 -8.05 -1.26 8.41
C TRP A 355 -8.22 0.22 8.84
N THR A 356 -7.24 1.08 8.58
CA THR A 356 -7.35 2.52 8.87
C THR A 356 -8.45 3.16 8.02
N LEU A 357 -8.50 2.84 6.72
CA LEU A 357 -9.57 3.28 5.83
C LEU A 357 -10.94 2.82 6.33
N GLY A 358 -11.05 1.56 6.79
CA GLY A 358 -12.31 1.04 7.32
C GLY A 358 -12.82 1.80 8.54
N LYS A 359 -11.91 2.15 9.47
CA LYS A 359 -12.26 3.02 10.61
C LYS A 359 -12.71 4.40 10.14
N MET A 360 -12.05 4.98 9.13
CA MET A 360 -12.42 6.28 8.56
C MET A 360 -13.79 6.24 7.90
N VAL A 361 -14.09 5.21 7.11
CA VAL A 361 -15.39 5.02 6.46
C VAL A 361 -16.49 4.88 7.51
N LEU A 362 -16.28 4.06 8.54
CA LEU A 362 -17.24 3.89 9.62
C LEU A 362 -17.48 5.20 10.38
N TYR A 363 -16.42 5.96 10.65
CA TYR A 363 -16.53 7.29 11.27
C TYR A 363 -17.30 8.26 10.38
N ALA A 364 -16.97 8.36 9.10
CA ALA A 364 -17.65 9.24 8.16
C ALA A 364 -19.15 8.90 8.03
N ALA A 365 -19.48 7.61 7.95
CA ALA A 365 -20.87 7.15 7.92
C ALA A 365 -21.67 7.58 9.17
N SER A 366 -21.01 7.65 10.34
CA SER A 366 -21.66 8.10 11.58
C SER A 366 -22.01 9.59 11.61
N GLN A 367 -21.40 10.40 10.74
CA GLN A 367 -21.64 11.84 10.66
C GLN A 367 -22.83 12.19 9.75
N ILE A 368 -23.34 11.23 8.98
CA ILE A 368 -24.48 11.44 8.10
C ILE A 368 -25.76 11.42 8.95
N PRO A 369 -26.69 12.40 8.83
CA PRO A 369 -27.97 12.37 9.56
C PRO A 369 -28.86 11.18 9.14
N PRO A 370 -29.67 10.61 10.05
CA PRO A 370 -30.58 9.51 9.71
C PRO A 370 -31.78 10.01 8.90
N SER A 371 -32.27 9.21 7.95
CA SER A 371 -33.47 9.57 7.16
C SER A 371 -34.79 9.28 7.88
N HIS A 372 -34.88 8.14 8.56
CA HIS A 372 -36.10 7.69 9.25
C HIS A 372 -35.82 6.96 10.56
N ASP A 373 -34.80 6.10 10.59
CA ASP A 373 -34.43 5.29 11.75
C ASP A 373 -33.26 5.91 12.51
N ASP A 374 -33.47 6.19 13.80
CA ASP A 374 -32.45 6.79 14.69
C ASP A 374 -31.42 5.75 15.19
N LEU A 375 -31.19 4.69 14.41
CA LEU A 375 -30.27 3.61 14.77
C LEU A 375 -28.81 4.10 14.61
N PRO A 376 -27.95 3.90 15.63
CA PRO A 376 -26.58 4.40 15.58
C PRO A 376 -25.71 3.57 14.64
N VAL A 377 -24.78 4.25 13.96
CA VAL A 377 -23.69 3.63 13.20
C VAL A 377 -22.67 3.04 14.16
N GLY A 378 -22.16 1.85 13.86
CA GLY A 378 -21.24 1.14 14.76
C GLY A 378 -21.30 -0.36 14.60
N PHE A 379 -20.74 -1.08 15.57
CA PHE A 379 -20.77 -2.54 15.56
C PHE A 379 -20.84 -3.14 16.96
N GLY A 380 -21.38 -4.35 17.09
CA GLY A 380 -21.47 -5.09 18.36
C GLY A 380 -21.97 -6.52 18.18
N SER A 381 -22.27 -7.20 19.28
CA SER A 381 -22.79 -8.57 19.24
C SER A 381 -24.11 -8.68 18.46
N ASN A 382 -24.24 -9.67 17.59
CA ASN A 382 -25.49 -9.94 16.87
C ASN A 382 -26.46 -10.76 17.74
N ILE A 383 -27.33 -10.09 18.49
CA ILE A 383 -28.30 -10.74 19.39
C ILE A 383 -29.70 -10.69 18.74
N PRO A 384 -30.34 -11.84 18.45
CA PRO A 384 -31.68 -11.86 17.85
C PRO A 384 -32.72 -11.09 18.67
N GLY A 385 -33.43 -10.18 18.01
CA GLY A 385 -34.48 -9.35 18.63
C GLY A 385 -33.99 -8.16 19.45
N VAL A 386 -32.67 -7.90 19.50
CA VAL A 386 -32.09 -6.75 20.20
C VAL A 386 -31.52 -5.77 19.16
N ALA A 387 -32.14 -4.59 19.04
CA ALA A 387 -31.74 -3.58 18.06
C ALA A 387 -30.39 -2.89 18.39
N LEU A 388 -30.07 -2.79 19.68
CA LEU A 388 -28.82 -2.20 20.16
C LEU A 388 -28.24 -3.06 21.30
N PRO A 389 -27.20 -3.86 21.04
CA PRO A 389 -26.59 -4.68 22.07
C PRO A 389 -25.77 -3.83 23.05
N LYS A 390 -25.54 -4.32 24.26
CA LYS A 390 -24.87 -3.55 25.33
C LYS A 390 -23.41 -3.23 25.02
N ASP A 391 -22.78 -4.04 24.19
CA ASP A 391 -21.40 -3.93 23.73
C ASP A 391 -21.28 -3.17 22.40
N PHE A 392 -22.36 -2.52 21.94
CA PHE A 392 -22.34 -1.76 20.69
C PHE A 392 -21.37 -0.57 20.77
N GLN A 393 -20.39 -0.57 19.88
CA GLN A 393 -19.35 0.44 19.77
C GLN A 393 -19.68 1.42 18.65
N GLN A 394 -19.78 2.70 19.00
CA GLN A 394 -19.91 3.77 18.02
C GLN A 394 -18.52 4.24 17.58
N PRO A 395 -18.35 4.62 16.30
CA PRO A 395 -17.04 5.00 15.79
C PRO A 395 -16.58 6.38 16.27
N GLY A 396 -17.50 7.26 16.66
CA GLY A 396 -17.25 8.62 17.15
C GLY A 396 -17.83 8.87 18.54
N GLY A 397 -17.40 9.96 19.17
CA GLY A 397 -18.02 10.51 20.37
C GLY A 397 -19.34 11.19 20.01
N SER A 398 -20.22 11.38 21.00
CA SER A 398 -21.50 12.10 20.84
C SER A 398 -21.34 13.34 19.96
N SER A 399 -22.18 13.43 18.92
CA SER A 399 -22.32 14.48 17.91
C SER A 399 -21.45 15.70 18.16
N PHE A 400 -20.27 15.76 17.54
CA PHE A 400 -19.49 16.99 17.57
C PHE A 400 -20.05 17.93 16.50
N ASN A 401 -20.55 19.09 16.94
CA ASN A 401 -20.75 20.21 16.03
C ASN A 401 -19.37 20.56 15.47
N LEU A 402 -19.21 20.48 14.15
CA LEU A 402 -18.05 21.04 13.46
C LEU A 402 -17.84 22.50 13.94
N PRO A 403 -16.60 22.95 14.16
CA PRO A 403 -16.36 24.35 14.50
C PRO A 403 -17.01 25.29 13.48
N ASP A 404 -17.66 26.35 13.98
CA ASP A 404 -18.43 27.31 13.17
C ASP A 404 -17.67 27.94 11.99
N ASP A 405 -16.34 27.83 11.96
CA ASP A 405 -15.45 28.29 10.89
C ASP A 405 -15.62 27.54 9.56
N LEU A 406 -16.34 26.41 9.56
CA LEU A 406 -16.73 25.69 8.32
C LEU A 406 -18.22 25.81 7.98
N THR A 407 -19.02 26.47 8.83
CA THR A 407 -20.46 26.67 8.64
C THR A 407 -20.84 28.11 8.32
N ASP A 408 -19.88 28.98 8.00
CA ASP A 408 -20.17 30.36 7.59
C ASP A 408 -20.65 30.46 6.13
N HIS A 409 -21.85 29.92 5.89
CA HIS A 409 -22.82 30.62 5.08
C HIS A 409 -24.09 30.74 5.92
N GLY A 410 -24.16 31.86 6.64
CA GLY A 410 -25.21 32.17 7.60
C GLY A 410 -26.62 31.89 7.10
N PHE A 411 -27.33 31.05 7.85
CA PHE A 411 -28.77 31.00 7.84
C PHE A 411 -29.25 31.02 9.30
N SER A 412 -29.42 32.23 9.82
CA SER A 412 -30.14 32.45 11.07
C SER A 412 -31.64 32.24 10.82
N ASP A 413 -32.22 31.37 11.63
CA ASP A 413 -33.65 31.13 11.79
C ASP A 413 -34.36 32.43 12.22
N GLU A 414 -35.21 32.99 11.35
CA GLU A 414 -36.29 33.87 11.77
C GLU A 414 -37.51 33.71 10.85
N THR A 415 -38.66 33.58 11.50
CA THR A 415 -39.98 33.23 10.99
C THR A 415 -40.64 34.32 10.14
N ASP A 416 -41.13 33.98 8.93
CA ASP A 416 -42.45 34.36 8.37
C ASP A 416 -42.59 33.96 6.88
N PHE A 417 -43.71 33.31 6.51
CA PHE A 417 -44.16 33.03 5.13
C PHE A 417 -44.72 34.32 4.47
N PRO A 418 -44.80 34.52 3.10
CA PRO A 418 -45.28 33.52 2.13
C PRO A 418 -44.80 33.59 0.64
N SER A 419 -45.02 32.47 -0.08
CA SER A 419 -45.37 32.31 -1.52
C SER A 419 -44.48 32.81 -2.68
N THR A 420 -44.11 31.84 -3.55
CA THR A 420 -43.91 31.87 -5.02
C THR A 420 -42.79 32.73 -5.65
N VAL A 421 -41.93 32.06 -6.45
CA VAL A 421 -41.56 32.33 -7.87
C VAL A 421 -40.07 31.96 -8.16
N GLU A 422 -39.91 31.04 -9.13
CA GLU A 422 -38.86 30.83 -10.16
C GLU A 422 -37.39 31.22 -9.96
N GLY A 423 -36.50 30.29 -10.38
CA GLY A 423 -35.25 30.60 -11.10
C GLY A 423 -33.95 30.31 -10.35
N GLU A 424 -33.42 29.08 -10.44
CA GLU A 424 -32.03 28.78 -10.09
C GLU A 424 -31.09 29.18 -11.26
N GLU A 425 -30.29 30.24 -11.07
CA GLU A 425 -29.05 30.44 -11.81
C GLU A 425 -27.92 29.71 -11.06
N VAL A 426 -27.39 28.66 -11.67
CA VAL A 426 -26.21 27.92 -11.17
C VAL A 426 -24.96 28.73 -11.49
N ASP A 427 -24.17 29.04 -10.46
CA ASP A 427 -22.89 29.75 -10.58
C ASP A 427 -21.80 28.82 -11.16
N TRP A 428 -21.55 28.97 -12.47
CA TRP A 428 -20.62 28.16 -13.25
C TRP A 428 -19.15 28.29 -12.83
N HIS A 429 -18.82 29.29 -12.01
CA HIS A 429 -17.45 29.50 -11.56
C HIS A 429 -17.00 28.43 -10.57
N GLU A 430 -17.90 27.84 -9.79
CA GLU A 430 -17.53 26.90 -8.72
C GLU A 430 -17.34 25.45 -9.23
N ALA A 431 -18.06 25.06 -10.28
CA ALA A 431 -17.91 23.75 -10.92
C ALA A 431 -16.58 23.57 -11.67
N LEU A 432 -15.87 24.66 -11.98
CA LEU A 432 -14.69 24.65 -12.84
C LEU A 432 -13.37 24.44 -12.08
N PHE A 433 -13.34 24.68 -10.77
CA PHE A 433 -12.10 24.74 -9.99
C PHE A 433 -11.96 23.68 -8.89
N ARG A 434 -12.96 22.80 -8.68
CA ARG A 434 -12.96 21.93 -7.50
C ARG A 434 -12.24 20.59 -7.65
N ASP A 435 -11.99 20.09 -8.87
CA ASP A 435 -11.35 18.77 -9.04
C ASP A 435 -10.10 18.79 -9.94
N SER A 436 -8.98 18.38 -9.32
CA SER A 436 -7.69 17.94 -9.90
C SER A 436 -6.58 19.01 -10.06
N PRO A 437 -5.42 18.86 -9.38
CA PRO A 437 -4.26 19.76 -9.51
C PRO A 437 -3.51 19.65 -10.86
N ARG A 438 -4.03 18.88 -11.83
CA ARG A 438 -3.44 18.70 -13.17
C ARG A 438 -4.22 19.39 -14.30
N ARG A 439 -5.36 20.07 -14.02
CA ARG A 439 -6.13 20.79 -15.04
C ARG A 439 -5.63 22.19 -15.34
N ILE A 440 -4.92 22.85 -14.42
CA ILE A 440 -4.37 24.21 -14.65
C ILE A 440 -3.37 24.23 -15.82
N PRO A 441 -2.42 23.28 -15.94
CA PRO A 441 -1.56 23.20 -17.13
C PRO A 441 -2.34 22.88 -18.41
N GLY A 442 -3.38 22.04 -18.33
CA GLY A 442 -4.19 21.62 -19.48
C GLY A 442 -5.11 22.72 -20.02
N PHE A 443 -5.75 23.49 -19.13
CA PHE A 443 -6.56 24.65 -19.51
C PHE A 443 -5.70 25.77 -20.09
N LEU A 444 -4.52 26.01 -19.52
CA LEU A 444 -3.55 26.95 -20.07
C LEU A 444 -3.05 26.49 -21.46
N LEU A 445 -2.76 25.20 -21.63
CA LEU A 445 -2.37 24.63 -22.92
C LEU A 445 -3.51 24.77 -23.95
N PHE A 446 -4.76 24.48 -23.56
CA PHE A 446 -5.93 24.60 -24.41
C PHE A 446 -6.18 26.05 -24.86
N MET A 447 -6.05 27.02 -23.95
CA MET A 447 -6.13 28.45 -24.28
C MET A 447 -5.00 28.88 -25.21
N LEU A 448 -3.78 28.35 -25.04
CA LEU A 448 -2.65 28.64 -25.90
C LEU A 448 -2.86 28.08 -27.32
N ILE A 449 -3.43 26.87 -27.43
CA ILE A 449 -3.80 26.25 -28.71
C ILE A 449 -4.92 27.05 -29.39
N LEU A 450 -5.94 27.51 -28.65
CA LEU A 450 -7.01 28.36 -29.18
C LEU A 450 -6.47 29.69 -29.72
N VAL A 451 -5.59 30.35 -28.97
CA VAL A 451 -4.93 31.58 -29.42
C VAL A 451 -4.09 31.33 -30.67
N PHE A 452 -3.37 30.20 -30.74
CA PHE A 452 -2.60 29.82 -31.91
C PHE A 452 -3.48 29.54 -33.14
N LEU A 453 -4.61 28.85 -32.95
CA LEU A 453 -5.59 28.60 -34.02
C LEU A 453 -6.24 29.90 -34.50
N VAL A 454 -6.63 30.80 -33.60
CA VAL A 454 -7.15 32.12 -33.97
C VAL A 454 -6.09 32.96 -34.68
N PHE A 455 -4.82 32.87 -34.26
CA PHE A 455 -3.71 33.49 -34.96
C PHE A 455 -3.53 32.92 -36.38
N LEU A 456 -3.68 31.60 -36.56
CA LEU A 456 -3.62 30.95 -37.86
C LEU A 456 -4.85 31.24 -38.74
N LEU A 457 -6.02 31.50 -38.16
CA LEU A 457 -7.24 31.85 -38.90
C LEU A 457 -7.34 33.36 -39.21
N CYS A 458 -6.61 34.20 -38.46
CA CYS A 458 -6.43 35.60 -38.82
C CYS A 458 -5.50 35.70 -40.05
N GLY A 459 -6.06 36.13 -41.18
CA GLY A 459 -5.36 36.28 -42.46
C GLY A 459 -4.04 37.05 -42.35
N ARG A 460 -3.13 36.76 -43.31
CA ARG A 460 -1.71 37.15 -43.31
C ARG A 460 -1.45 38.63 -43.03
N GLU A 461 -2.37 39.52 -43.42
CA GLU A 461 -2.29 40.96 -43.22
C GLU A 461 -2.51 41.40 -41.76
N ARG A 462 -3.39 40.73 -41.00
CA ARG A 462 -3.70 41.09 -39.60
C ARG A 462 -2.60 40.66 -38.63
N ARG A 463 -1.85 39.59 -38.95
CA ARG A 463 -0.71 39.10 -38.14
C ARG A 463 0.44 40.11 -38.12
N ALA A 464 0.73 40.76 -39.25
CA ALA A 464 1.76 41.78 -39.35
C ALA A 464 1.45 43.02 -38.49
N THR A 465 0.16 43.41 -38.43
CA THR A 465 -0.28 44.54 -37.60
C THR A 465 -0.19 44.22 -36.10
N LEU A 466 -0.52 42.99 -35.70
CA LEU A 466 -0.50 42.54 -34.31
C LEU A 466 0.94 42.47 -33.77
N ILE A 467 1.87 41.92 -34.56
CA ILE A 467 3.32 41.90 -34.26
C ILE A 467 3.88 43.33 -34.16
N SER A 468 3.41 44.27 -34.98
CA SER A 468 3.85 45.67 -34.93
C SER A 468 3.32 46.45 -33.71
N LYS A 469 2.21 46.00 -33.11
CA LYS A 469 1.61 46.58 -31.90
C LYS A 469 2.20 45.97 -30.63
N THR A 470 2.39 44.65 -30.56
CA THR A 470 3.03 43.99 -29.41
C THR A 470 4.48 44.42 -29.26
N ARG A 471 5.22 44.61 -30.36
CA ARG A 471 6.59 45.19 -30.35
C ARG A 471 6.63 46.64 -29.84
N ARG A 472 5.51 47.37 -29.94
CA ARG A 472 5.35 48.74 -29.42
C ARG A 472 5.02 48.76 -27.92
N ILE A 473 4.33 47.74 -27.40
CA ILE A 473 3.97 47.60 -25.99
C ILE A 473 5.14 47.02 -25.16
N LEU A 474 5.95 46.12 -25.75
CA LEU A 474 7.16 45.55 -25.14
C LEU A 474 8.39 46.49 -25.16
N GLY A 475 8.21 47.80 -25.40
CA GLY A 475 9.28 48.78 -25.20
C GLY A 475 10.51 48.65 -26.11
N LEU A 476 10.42 47.94 -27.24
CA LEU A 476 11.52 47.85 -28.23
C LEU A 476 11.39 48.97 -29.28
N GLY A 477 11.54 50.21 -28.81
CA GLY A 477 11.73 51.42 -29.62
C GLY A 477 13.22 51.74 -29.84
N LYS A 478 13.57 52.15 -31.07
CA LYS A 478 14.92 52.37 -31.61
C LYS A 478 15.75 53.49 -30.93
N GLY A 479 17.05 53.23 -30.79
CA GLY A 479 18.19 54.18 -30.74
C GLY A 479 19.48 53.37 -30.51
N SER A 480 20.62 53.50 -31.19
CA SER A 480 21.22 54.59 -31.99
C SER A 480 22.29 54.02 -32.96
N PRO A 481 22.77 54.83 -33.93
CA PRO A 481 23.62 54.38 -35.04
C PRO A 481 25.12 54.63 -34.80
N LEU A 482 26.01 53.78 -35.29
CA LEU A 482 27.37 54.19 -35.69
C LEU A 482 28.03 53.16 -36.62
N LEU A 483 28.85 53.70 -37.54
CA LEU A 483 29.65 53.10 -38.62
C LEU A 483 28.92 52.84 -39.94
N GLY A 484 29.23 53.73 -40.88
CA GLY A 484 28.63 53.87 -42.20
C GLY A 484 29.28 53.05 -43.29
N GLY A 485 28.72 53.18 -44.49
CA GLY A 485 29.20 52.49 -45.68
C GLY A 485 28.22 52.63 -46.83
N ARG A 486 28.44 53.67 -47.63
CA ARG A 486 27.75 54.11 -48.85
C ARG A 486 27.13 53.04 -49.78
N LEU A 487 25.89 53.36 -50.17
CA LEU A 487 25.35 53.54 -51.54
C LEU A 487 25.39 52.38 -52.56
N GLY A 488 24.19 52.02 -53.04
CA GLY A 488 23.97 51.34 -54.32
C GLY A 488 22.50 50.99 -54.54
N LYS A 489 21.76 51.89 -55.17
CA LYS A 489 20.31 51.80 -55.46
C LYS A 489 20.14 51.75 -56.99
N TYR A 490 19.55 50.68 -57.51
CA TYR A 490 18.79 50.59 -58.77
C TYR A 490 17.86 49.38 -58.59
N ASP A 491 16.53 49.51 -58.52
CA ASP A 491 15.50 49.89 -59.51
C ASP A 491 14.84 48.66 -60.16
N ARG A 492 13.55 48.84 -60.41
CA ARG A 492 12.46 47.92 -60.77
C ARG A 492 12.73 46.96 -61.94
N VAL A 493 11.90 45.91 -62.07
CA VAL A 493 10.84 45.80 -63.10
C VAL A 493 10.11 44.45 -62.99
N MET A 494 8.78 44.50 -62.93
CA MET A 494 7.85 43.40 -63.25
C MET A 494 7.54 43.43 -64.75
N ARG A 495 7.52 42.24 -65.38
CA ARG A 495 6.90 41.88 -66.66
C ARG A 495 6.78 40.36 -66.65
N ASP A 496 5.73 39.69 -67.08
CA ASP A 496 4.54 40.05 -67.83
C ASP A 496 3.50 38.92 -67.57
N ASP A 497 2.21 39.24 -67.62
CA ASP A 497 1.11 38.31 -67.96
C ASP A 497 1.21 37.92 -69.47
N PRO A 498 0.41 36.96 -70.00
CA PRO A 498 -0.33 35.85 -69.40
C PRO A 498 -0.21 34.54 -70.22
N GLU A 499 -0.74 33.43 -69.69
CA GLU A 499 -1.68 32.47 -70.34
C GLU A 499 -1.53 31.00 -69.89
N ALA A 500 -2.72 30.41 -69.64
CA ALA A 500 -3.13 29.00 -69.73
C ALA A 500 -2.44 27.96 -68.82
N ALA A 501 -3.11 27.47 -67.77
CA ALA A 501 -4.00 26.28 -67.77
C ALA A 501 -3.22 24.98 -68.07
N GLY A 502 -3.24 23.90 -67.28
CA GLY A 502 -3.93 23.49 -66.06
C GLY A 502 -3.44 22.07 -65.69
N GLU A 503 -4.02 21.50 -64.63
CA GLU A 503 -3.93 20.08 -64.17
C GLU A 503 -2.60 19.62 -63.52
N PHE A 504 -2.62 19.18 -62.25
CA PHE A 504 -2.82 17.78 -61.78
C PHE A 504 -1.77 16.84 -62.41
N GLU A 505 -0.95 16.06 -61.72
CA GLU A 505 -1.18 15.17 -60.58
C GLU A 505 0.20 14.59 -60.11
N LEU A 506 0.12 13.72 -59.10
CA LEU A 506 1.14 13.02 -58.28
C LEU A 506 2.20 12.17 -59.00
N GLY A 507 3.24 11.76 -58.26
CA GLY A 507 4.11 10.60 -58.54
C GLY A 507 5.58 10.93 -58.34
N ASP A 508 6.18 10.53 -57.23
CA ASP A 508 6.97 9.29 -57.06
C ASP A 508 8.35 9.36 -57.73
N GLY A 509 9.37 8.94 -56.99
CA GLY A 509 10.78 9.10 -57.35
C GLY A 509 11.72 8.65 -56.24
N THR A 510 11.66 7.36 -55.98
CA THR A 510 12.54 6.51 -55.17
C THR A 510 14.03 6.50 -55.57
N TYR A 511 14.86 6.03 -54.62
CA TYR A 511 16.22 5.45 -54.74
C TYR A 511 17.37 6.42 -55.04
N ASP A 512 18.60 6.24 -54.56
CA ASP A 512 19.29 5.36 -53.61
C ASP A 512 20.71 5.94 -53.46
N ASP A 513 21.48 5.41 -52.51
CA ASP A 513 22.96 5.36 -52.54
C ASP A 513 23.73 6.68 -52.37
N ASP A 514 24.88 6.73 -51.70
CA ASP A 514 25.62 5.73 -50.96
C ASP A 514 26.70 6.47 -50.13
N SER A 515 27.03 5.87 -48.99
CA SER A 515 28.40 5.70 -48.47
C SER A 515 29.25 6.86 -47.92
N ASP A 516 29.66 6.62 -46.66
CA ASP A 516 31.03 6.68 -46.10
C ASP A 516 31.72 8.06 -45.93
N ASP A 517 32.52 8.37 -44.91
CA ASP A 517 33.21 7.58 -43.88
C ASP A 517 33.77 8.55 -42.81
N GLU A 518 34.25 7.98 -41.68
CA GLU A 518 35.36 8.45 -40.80
C GLU A 518 35.27 9.90 -40.22
N GLY A 519 35.29 10.17 -38.92
CA GLY A 519 36.22 9.66 -37.92
C GLY A 519 36.97 10.84 -37.26
N SER A 520 37.14 10.76 -35.94
CA SER A 520 38.22 11.39 -35.14
C SER A 520 38.02 12.77 -34.45
N VAL A 521 37.78 12.68 -33.13
CA VAL A 521 38.36 13.41 -31.96
C VAL A 521 38.78 14.89 -32.02
N GLY A 522 38.46 15.62 -30.94
CA GLY A 522 39.37 16.65 -30.42
C GLY A 522 38.81 17.73 -29.49
N ALA A 523 38.87 17.47 -28.17
CA ALA A 523 39.36 18.38 -27.12
C ALA A 523 38.61 19.68 -26.70
N THR A 524 38.12 19.63 -25.44
CA THR A 524 38.33 20.56 -24.30
C THR A 524 38.12 22.07 -24.43
N SER A 525 37.30 22.66 -23.54
CA SER A 525 37.74 23.71 -22.58
C SER A 525 36.58 24.25 -21.71
N SER A 526 36.89 24.41 -20.42
CA SER A 526 36.15 24.92 -19.26
C SER A 526 36.03 26.45 -19.13
N ARG A 527 35.00 26.94 -18.40
CA ARG A 527 35.02 28.01 -17.34
C ARG A 527 33.57 28.45 -16.96
N ALA A 528 33.13 28.33 -15.70
CA ALA A 528 33.12 29.35 -14.60
C ALA A 528 32.09 30.50 -14.84
N ALA A 529 31.29 31.06 -13.90
CA ALA A 529 31.02 30.96 -12.46
C ALA A 529 29.86 31.94 -12.10
N LYS A 530 29.21 31.79 -10.92
CA LYS A 530 28.83 32.82 -9.89
C LYS A 530 27.49 32.50 -9.15
N VAL A 531 27.48 32.11 -7.85
CA VAL A 531 27.22 32.83 -6.54
C VAL A 531 25.93 33.69 -6.48
N PRO A 532 25.18 33.87 -5.34
CA PRO A 532 25.62 33.86 -3.92
C PRO A 532 24.68 33.27 -2.83
N GLY A 533 25.17 33.24 -1.58
CA GLY A 533 24.43 32.85 -0.36
C GLY A 533 24.63 33.81 0.82
N TRP A 534 23.98 33.49 1.96
CA TRP A 534 24.18 33.87 3.39
C TRP A 534 22.84 33.65 4.12
N ALA A 535 22.68 33.31 5.41
CA ALA A 535 23.52 32.87 6.53
C ALA A 535 22.56 32.34 7.64
N THR A 536 23.02 31.44 8.51
CA THR A 536 22.32 30.94 9.74
C THR A 536 23.16 31.23 10.99
N PRO A 537 22.55 31.43 12.18
CA PRO A 537 23.27 31.43 13.46
C PRO A 537 23.15 30.09 14.22
N THR A 538 24.01 29.95 15.23
CA THR A 538 24.41 28.73 15.96
C THR A 538 24.12 28.78 17.47
N MET A 539 24.17 27.58 18.11
CA MET A 539 24.37 27.24 19.56
C MET A 539 23.15 27.43 20.49
N GLU A 540 22.89 26.63 21.54
CA GLU A 540 23.78 25.84 22.43
C GLU A 540 22.96 24.82 23.26
N GLY A 541 23.62 23.73 23.73
CA GLY A 541 23.06 22.74 24.66
C GLY A 541 23.53 22.97 26.10
N GLY A 542 22.70 22.60 27.07
CA GLY A 542 23.00 22.69 28.50
C GLY A 542 22.58 21.43 29.26
N VAL A 543 23.54 20.85 29.97
CA VAL A 543 23.39 19.72 30.92
C VAL A 543 23.29 20.28 32.34
N GLY A 544 22.41 19.74 33.17
CA GLY A 544 22.38 20.00 34.61
C GLY A 544 21.58 18.94 35.36
N GLY A 545 22.24 18.14 36.19
CA GLY A 545 21.60 17.19 37.10
C GLY A 545 21.46 17.74 38.52
N LEU A 546 20.55 17.16 39.31
CA LEU A 546 20.63 17.12 40.78
C LEU A 546 19.74 15.98 41.33
N ALA A 547 20.24 15.30 42.35
CA ALA A 547 19.66 14.11 42.98
C ALA A 547 19.10 14.39 44.39
N SER A 548 18.10 13.62 44.84
CA SER A 548 18.02 13.05 46.21
C SER A 548 16.81 12.13 46.46
N PRO A 549 16.84 11.24 47.49
CA PRO A 549 16.27 9.89 47.41
C PRO A 549 15.11 9.59 48.39
N GLY A 550 14.30 8.59 48.05
CA GLY A 550 13.32 7.96 48.95
C GLY A 550 13.45 6.43 48.92
N LYS A 551 13.73 5.83 50.09
CA LYS A 551 13.93 4.39 50.34
C LYS A 551 12.63 3.58 50.27
N GLY A 552 12.72 2.35 49.77
CA GLY A 552 11.79 1.25 50.03
C GLY A 552 12.34 -0.09 49.51
N LEU A 553 12.72 -0.99 50.42
CA LEU A 553 13.06 -2.40 50.19
C LEU A 553 11.91 -3.11 49.44
N GLY A 554 12.04 -4.13 48.60
CA GLY A 554 13.10 -5.09 48.30
C GLY A 554 12.41 -6.42 47.95
N LEU A 555 12.78 -7.06 46.84
CA LEU A 555 12.80 -8.52 46.62
C LEU A 555 13.25 -8.76 45.17
N GLY A 556 14.46 -9.32 45.02
CA GLY A 556 15.12 -9.48 43.75
C GLY A 556 14.67 -10.74 43.00
N ILE A 557 14.36 -10.55 41.72
CA ILE A 557 14.49 -11.56 40.66
C ILE A 557 15.17 -10.83 39.50
N LYS A 558 16.37 -11.27 39.11
CA LYS A 558 17.11 -10.73 37.96
C LYS A 558 16.51 -11.30 36.66
N PRO A 559 16.22 -10.48 35.64
CA PRO A 559 16.23 -10.94 34.26
C PRO A 559 17.54 -10.55 33.57
N PHE A 560 18.12 -11.52 32.87
CA PHE A 560 19.24 -11.34 31.95
C PHE A 560 18.85 -10.38 30.81
N GLY A 561 19.85 -9.66 30.31
CA GLY A 561 19.69 -8.48 29.46
C GLY A 561 19.01 -8.75 28.12
N VAL A 562 18.03 -7.90 27.79
CA VAL A 562 17.50 -7.74 26.44
C VAL A 562 18.19 -6.52 25.84
N GLN A 563 19.14 -6.78 24.96
CA GLN A 563 19.77 -5.74 24.14
C GLN A 563 18.85 -5.43 22.96
N GLY A 564 18.30 -4.21 22.93
CA GLY A 564 17.92 -3.47 21.73
C GLY A 564 16.86 -4.08 20.79
N VAL A 565 15.58 -4.00 21.14
CA VAL A 565 14.49 -4.10 20.16
C VAL A 565 14.25 -2.70 19.59
N VAL A 566 14.83 -2.42 18.42
CA VAL A 566 14.51 -1.23 17.63
C VAL A 566 13.28 -1.56 16.79
N SER A 567 12.10 -1.10 17.21
CA SER A 567 10.94 -1.05 16.32
C SER A 567 11.12 0.12 15.35
N ARG A 568 11.49 -0.17 14.10
CA ARG A 568 11.46 0.81 13.02
C ARG A 568 10.16 0.65 12.23
N THR A 569 9.33 1.67 12.30
CA THR A 569 8.33 1.98 11.28
C THR A 569 9.06 2.50 10.04
N GLU A 570 9.06 1.75 8.94
CA GLU A 570 9.59 2.26 7.68
C GLU A 570 8.58 3.19 7.01
N SER A 571 8.88 4.49 7.01
CA SER A 571 8.47 5.42 5.97
C SER A 571 9.75 5.83 5.23
N ARG A 572 10.00 5.27 4.05
CA ARG A 572 11.18 5.59 3.24
C ARG A 572 10.89 6.78 2.33
N GLU A 573 11.37 7.96 2.73
CA GLU A 573 11.80 9.00 1.78
C GLU A 573 13.19 9.55 2.12
N ARG A 574 14.09 9.34 1.15
CA ARG A 574 15.43 9.89 0.85
C ARG A 574 16.14 10.79 1.89
N LEU A 575 17.29 10.29 2.36
CA LEU A 575 18.47 11.12 2.70
C LEU A 575 19.72 10.53 2.04
N SER A 576 20.19 11.16 0.96
CA SER A 576 21.51 10.88 0.38
C SER A 576 22.58 11.70 1.11
N ARG A 577 23.53 11.03 1.76
CA ARG A 577 24.78 11.65 2.20
C ARG A 577 25.95 10.97 1.51
N SER A 578 26.60 11.71 0.62
CA SER A 578 27.79 11.30 -0.12
C SER A 578 29.00 11.27 0.82
N GLY A 579 29.72 10.14 0.81
CA GLY A 579 31.07 10.03 1.32
C GLY A 579 32.00 9.72 0.14
N SER A 580 33.03 10.53 -0.05
CA SER A 580 34.14 10.22 -0.95
C SER A 580 35.46 10.59 -0.23
N PRO A 581 36.58 9.93 -0.57
CA PRO A 581 37.69 9.67 0.35
C PRO A 581 38.83 10.67 0.18
N ARG A 582 39.73 10.77 1.18
CA ARG A 582 41.15 11.09 0.94
C ARG A 582 42.08 10.82 2.13
N ALA A 583 43.02 9.90 1.88
CA ALA A 583 44.48 10.00 2.04
C ALA A 583 45.10 10.79 3.22
N GLY A 584 45.82 10.05 4.07
CA GLY A 584 47.29 10.07 4.12
C GLY A 584 47.98 11.11 5.02
N PHE A 585 48.63 10.62 6.09
CA PHE A 585 49.87 11.24 6.60
C PHE A 585 50.83 10.17 7.15
N ARG A 586 52.08 10.25 6.66
CA ARG A 586 53.27 9.50 7.10
C ARG A 586 53.68 9.93 8.51
N THR A 587 54.17 8.99 9.32
CA THR A 587 55.47 9.11 10.01
C THR A 587 56.08 7.72 10.19
N SER A 588 57.40 7.71 10.33
CA SER A 588 58.32 6.59 10.14
C SER A 588 58.98 6.24 11.48
N LYS A 589 59.41 4.97 11.55
CA LYS A 589 60.63 4.42 12.18
C LYS A 589 60.55 3.69 13.54
N ASP A 590 61.28 2.57 13.51
CA ASP A 590 61.94 1.78 14.58
C ASP A 590 61.04 0.85 15.41
N ALA A 591 61.43 -0.38 15.80
CA ALA A 591 62.49 -1.32 15.46
C ALA A 591 62.21 -2.63 16.24
N LEU A 592 62.69 -3.77 15.73
CA LEU A 592 63.11 -4.99 16.43
C LEU A 592 62.08 -5.95 17.06
N ASP A 593 62.37 -7.23 16.75
CA ASP A 593 61.96 -8.55 17.27
C ASP A 593 60.54 -9.10 16.99
#